data_AF-A0A6I2KYE8-F1
#
_entry.id   AF-A0A6I2KYE8-F1
#
_cell.length_a   1.000
_cell.length_b   1.000
_cell.length_c   1.000
_cell.angle_alpha   90.00
_cell.angle_beta   90.00
_cell.angle_gamma   90.00
#
_symmetry.space_group_name_H-M   'P 1'
#
loop_
_entity.id
_entity.type
_entity.pdbx_description
1 polymer ?
#
loop_
_entity_poly.entity_id
_entity_poly.type
_entity_poly.pdbx_seq_one_letter_code
_entity_poly.pdbx_strand_id
1 'polypeptide(L)'
;MGWNDRLEEWDRTNLPPEALDNESAILEIDNTWLSSATPAQQREALKAWFLARYCDPANETPYISAEGGYIFIHGGPYDPQEELGHRFYGVADDEAIEEVVSEMYMQVGDRWAPIHWDRDFEDYDEDFGVVVDEPDTPRLALERRLNQITELLSLDGPSTAMALARMFAFSGTITALESFLWETMTYVVENDEDALEKIVTKIDHFSKQNLTLGEIFIKQKGLKDFVKAYLQDTVWHKWEKVAPMIVHGLQISPPSFKPFIEPVKKRHDIVHRSGQTKDGAPITVDAEEIANLMAEVRNFANSLNAKMAERFFKGESGSEVAAPVQITNGSN
;
A
#
# COMPACT_ATOMS: atom_id res chain seq x y z
N MET A 1 -6.74 15.04 -12.81
CA MET A 1 -6.62 14.35 -14.12
C MET A 1 -5.60 13.25 -13.90
N GLY A 2 -5.95 12.01 -14.26
CA GLY A 2 -5.06 10.87 -14.03
C GLY A 2 -4.00 10.78 -15.10
N TRP A 3 -2.84 10.22 -14.76
CA TRP A 3 -1.64 10.02 -15.60
C TRP A 3 -1.87 9.58 -17.07
N ASN A 4 -3.04 9.01 -17.43
CA ASN A 4 -3.34 8.58 -18.79
C ASN A 4 -3.56 9.69 -19.81
N ASP A 5 -3.93 10.91 -19.40
CA ASP A 5 -4.03 12.01 -20.37
C ASP A 5 -2.64 12.54 -20.79
N ARG A 6 -1.54 12.09 -20.15
CA ARG A 6 -0.16 12.54 -20.43
C ARG A 6 0.73 11.49 -21.09
N LEU A 7 0.34 10.22 -21.05
CA LEU A 7 1.11 9.12 -21.67
C LEU A 7 0.65 8.78 -23.09
N GLU A 8 -0.51 9.27 -23.54
CA GLU A 8 -0.89 9.15 -24.96
C GLU A 8 0.03 9.98 -25.89
N GLU A 9 0.83 10.90 -25.35
CA GLU A 9 1.82 11.64 -26.14
C GLU A 9 3.25 11.10 -26.04
N TRP A 10 3.61 10.30 -25.03
CA TRP A 10 4.99 9.80 -24.86
C TRP A 10 5.04 8.29 -25.06
N ASP A 11 4.73 7.90 -26.30
CA ASP A 11 5.45 6.78 -26.91
C ASP A 11 6.94 7.07 -26.72
N ARG A 12 7.68 6.03 -26.35
CA ARG A 12 9.12 6.04 -26.14
C ARG A 12 9.74 7.08 -27.07
N THR A 13 10.30 8.11 -26.46
CA THR A 13 11.23 9.04 -27.07
C THR A 13 11.82 8.44 -28.34
N ASN A 14 11.80 9.18 -29.46
CA ASN A 14 12.51 8.83 -30.70
C ASN A 14 14.05 8.75 -30.51
N LEU A 15 14.50 8.54 -29.28
CA LEU A 15 15.85 8.43 -28.82
C LEU A 15 16.30 6.98 -28.96
N PRO A 16 17.45 6.75 -29.60
CA PRO A 16 17.98 5.41 -29.75
C PRO A 16 18.52 4.90 -28.39
N PRO A 17 18.66 3.57 -28.19
CA PRO A 17 19.09 3.00 -26.91
C PRO A 17 20.43 3.54 -26.39
N GLU A 18 21.34 3.91 -27.28
CA GLU A 18 22.63 4.54 -26.95
C GLU A 18 22.51 5.95 -26.36
N ALA A 19 21.32 6.57 -26.40
CA ALA A 19 21.05 7.86 -25.77
C ALA A 19 20.85 7.76 -24.26
N LEU A 20 20.62 6.55 -23.74
CA LEU A 20 20.25 6.30 -22.35
C LEU A 20 21.42 5.73 -21.56
N ASP A 21 21.57 6.22 -20.33
CA ASP A 21 22.46 5.60 -19.34
C ASP A 21 21.77 4.38 -18.73
N ASN A 22 22.29 3.18 -19.05
CA ASN A 22 21.69 1.90 -18.65
C ASN A 22 21.85 1.56 -17.16
N GLU A 23 22.60 2.36 -16.39
CA GLU A 23 22.81 2.13 -14.96
C GLU A 23 21.78 2.86 -14.07
N SER A 24 20.95 3.74 -14.64
CA SER A 24 19.96 4.53 -13.90
C SER A 24 18.57 3.87 -13.91
N ALA A 25 17.90 3.86 -12.74
CA ALA A 25 16.53 3.39 -12.59
C ALA A 25 15.48 4.34 -13.21
N ILE A 26 15.84 5.62 -13.37
CA ILE A 26 15.06 6.67 -14.03
C ILE A 26 15.70 7.02 -15.38
N LEU A 27 14.92 7.53 -16.34
CA LEU A 27 15.42 7.92 -17.67
C LEU A 27 16.54 8.95 -17.53
N GLU A 28 17.79 8.53 -17.71
CA GLU A 28 18.99 9.38 -17.65
C GLU A 28 19.67 9.39 -19.01
N ILE A 29 20.19 10.55 -19.41
CA ILE A 29 20.73 10.76 -20.76
C ILE A 29 22.26 10.67 -20.73
N ASP A 30 22.82 9.85 -21.62
CA ASP A 30 24.27 9.72 -21.76
C ASP A 30 24.88 11.01 -22.33
N ASN A 31 25.84 11.59 -21.62
CA ASN A 31 26.47 12.86 -22.01
C ASN A 31 27.28 12.75 -23.31
N THR A 32 27.89 11.58 -23.56
CA THR A 32 28.73 11.36 -24.76
C THR A 32 27.84 11.36 -25.99
N TRP A 33 26.73 10.64 -25.94
CA TRP A 33 25.73 10.64 -26.99
C TRP A 33 25.14 12.05 -27.17
N LEU A 34 24.70 12.70 -26.09
CA LEU A 34 24.02 13.99 -26.15
C LEU A 34 24.88 15.07 -26.81
N SER A 35 26.18 15.12 -26.51
CA SER A 35 27.11 16.08 -27.12
C SER A 35 27.33 15.91 -28.62
N SER A 36 27.04 14.73 -29.17
CA SER A 36 27.21 14.38 -30.59
C SER A 36 25.88 14.28 -31.35
N ALA A 37 24.76 14.35 -30.63
CA ALA A 37 23.41 14.26 -31.18
C ALA A 37 23.04 15.54 -31.97
N THR A 38 22.10 15.40 -32.90
CA THR A 38 21.58 16.57 -33.64
C THR A 38 20.74 17.46 -32.71
N PRO A 39 20.57 18.77 -33.00
CA PRO A 39 19.77 19.65 -32.15
C PRO A 39 18.34 19.15 -31.92
N ALA A 40 17.71 18.55 -32.92
CA ALA A 40 16.39 17.95 -32.78
C ALA A 40 16.37 16.76 -31.80
N GLN A 41 17.42 15.93 -31.81
CA GLN A 41 17.56 14.81 -30.89
C GLN A 41 17.92 15.27 -29.47
N GLN A 42 18.74 16.33 -29.35
CA GLN A 42 19.03 16.94 -28.05
C GLN A 42 17.75 17.46 -27.40
N ARG A 43 16.92 18.21 -28.12
CA ARG A 43 15.64 18.70 -27.57
C ARG A 43 14.73 17.59 -27.09
N GLU A 44 14.60 16.52 -27.86
CA GLU A 44 13.80 15.37 -27.47
C GLU A 44 14.34 14.71 -26.20
N ALA A 45 15.67 14.58 -26.08
CA ALA A 45 16.33 14.03 -24.90
C ALA A 45 16.18 14.91 -23.65
N LEU A 46 16.40 16.22 -23.79
CA LEU A 46 16.25 17.19 -22.71
C LEU A 46 14.81 17.23 -22.20
N LYS A 47 13.85 17.29 -23.13
CA LYS A 47 12.42 17.29 -22.82
C LYS A 47 12.04 16.02 -22.08
N ALA A 48 12.43 14.86 -22.60
CA ALA A 48 12.13 13.57 -21.97
C ALA A 48 12.76 13.42 -20.59
N TRP A 49 14.00 13.89 -20.41
CA TRP A 49 14.68 13.85 -19.11
C TRP A 49 13.94 14.69 -18.07
N PHE A 50 13.54 15.92 -18.44
CA PHE A 50 12.85 16.84 -17.52
C PHE A 50 11.48 16.30 -17.14
N LEU A 51 10.74 15.84 -18.14
CA LEU A 51 9.40 15.33 -17.99
C LEU A 51 9.33 13.94 -17.33
N ALA A 52 10.43 13.19 -17.33
CA ALA A 52 10.60 12.00 -16.49
C ALA A 52 10.95 12.35 -15.03
N ARG A 53 11.06 13.62 -14.64
CA ARG A 53 11.37 14.02 -13.25
C ARG A 53 10.36 14.99 -12.68
N TYR A 54 9.67 15.73 -13.54
CA TYR A 54 8.79 16.80 -13.13
C TYR A 54 7.46 16.73 -13.86
N CYS A 55 6.38 17.01 -13.14
CA CYS A 55 5.04 17.11 -13.67
C CYS A 55 4.37 18.43 -13.28
N ASP A 56 3.24 18.71 -13.91
CA ASP A 56 2.37 19.82 -13.52
C ASP A 56 1.87 19.60 -12.08
N PRO A 57 1.98 20.63 -11.22
CA PRO A 57 1.47 20.57 -9.85
C PRO A 57 0.00 20.13 -9.75
N ALA A 58 -0.82 20.42 -10.76
CA ALA A 58 -2.23 20.02 -10.80
C ALA A 58 -2.45 18.50 -10.64
N ASN A 59 -1.44 17.68 -10.93
CA ASN A 59 -1.52 16.24 -10.82
C ASN A 59 -1.26 15.72 -9.40
N GLU A 60 -0.17 16.18 -8.78
CA GLU A 60 0.39 15.54 -7.58
C GLU A 60 0.45 16.48 -6.36
N THR A 61 0.01 17.73 -6.50
CA THR A 61 0.03 18.69 -5.39
C THR A 61 -1.38 19.13 -4.97
N PRO A 62 -1.69 19.14 -3.66
CA PRO A 62 -2.94 19.71 -3.16
C PRO A 62 -3.08 21.19 -3.50
N TYR A 63 -4.27 21.62 -3.92
CA TYR A 63 -4.58 23.01 -4.24
C TYR A 63 -5.41 23.68 -3.14
N ILE A 64 -4.97 24.85 -2.65
CA ILE A 64 -5.74 25.67 -1.71
C ILE A 64 -6.44 26.81 -2.46
N SER A 65 -7.77 26.74 -2.53
CA SER A 65 -8.59 27.75 -3.21
C SER A 65 -8.64 29.11 -2.51
N ALA A 66 -8.33 29.18 -1.21
CA ALA A 66 -8.33 30.43 -0.44
C ALA A 66 -7.11 31.31 -0.73
N GLU A 67 -5.95 30.71 -1.00
CA GLU A 67 -4.69 31.40 -1.30
C GLU A 67 -4.33 31.37 -2.80
N GLY A 68 -5.06 30.60 -3.59
CA GLY A 68 -4.91 30.56 -5.06
C GLY A 68 -3.61 29.89 -5.52
N GLY A 69 -3.22 28.79 -4.86
CA GLY A 69 -1.95 28.13 -5.17
C GLY A 69 -1.88 26.65 -4.79
N TYR A 70 -0.91 25.97 -5.40
CA TYR A 70 -0.51 24.60 -5.10
C TYR A 70 0.43 24.56 -3.89
N ILE A 71 0.29 23.52 -3.06
CA ILE A 71 1.22 23.27 -1.94
C ILE A 71 2.22 22.18 -2.34
N PHE A 72 3.49 22.58 -2.45
CA PHE A 72 4.61 21.70 -2.75
C PHE A 72 5.09 20.96 -1.49
N ILE A 73 4.26 20.04 -0.99
CA ILE A 73 4.55 19.25 0.22
C ILE A 73 5.70 18.24 0.04
N HIS A 74 6.22 18.08 -1.18
CA HIS A 74 7.19 17.05 -1.53
C HIS A 74 8.44 17.60 -2.23
N GLY A 75 8.71 18.89 -2.08
CA GLY A 75 9.81 19.59 -2.75
C GLY A 75 9.33 20.41 -3.95
N GLY A 76 10.16 21.37 -4.36
CA GLY A 76 9.84 22.36 -5.39
C GLY A 76 9.27 23.68 -4.83
N PRO A 77 8.70 24.55 -5.67
CA PRO A 77 8.59 24.39 -7.13
C PRO A 77 9.95 24.32 -7.83
N TYR A 78 10.02 23.54 -8.91
CA TYR A 78 11.21 23.41 -9.75
C TYR A 78 11.04 24.18 -11.05
N ASP A 79 12.03 25.01 -11.37
CA ASP A 79 12.05 25.83 -12.57
C ASP A 79 12.77 25.08 -13.72
N PRO A 80 12.13 24.91 -14.90
CA PRO A 80 12.76 24.28 -16.07
C PRO A 80 14.13 24.84 -16.43
N GLN A 81 14.35 26.15 -16.34
CA GLN A 81 15.62 26.79 -16.66
C GLN A 81 16.71 26.40 -15.66
N GLU A 82 16.39 26.36 -14.37
CA GLU A 82 17.35 25.97 -13.33
C GLU A 82 17.71 24.48 -13.46
N GLU A 83 16.72 23.61 -13.62
CA GLU A 83 16.91 22.16 -13.65
C GLU A 83 17.62 21.68 -14.92
N LEU A 84 17.16 22.12 -16.10
CA LEU A 84 17.81 21.77 -17.38
C LEU A 84 19.18 22.42 -17.48
N GLY A 85 19.33 23.67 -17.04
CA GLY A 85 20.61 24.37 -17.03
C GLY A 85 21.62 23.67 -16.12
N HIS A 86 21.22 23.28 -14.91
CA HIS A 86 22.10 22.59 -13.98
C HIS A 86 22.59 21.24 -14.52
N ARG A 87 21.73 20.48 -15.22
CA ARG A 87 22.09 19.15 -15.73
C ARG A 87 22.86 19.17 -17.05
N PHE A 88 22.54 20.09 -17.96
CA PHE A 88 22.95 19.98 -19.37
C PHE A 88 23.79 21.14 -19.91
N TYR A 89 23.99 22.22 -19.15
CA TYR A 89 24.85 23.32 -19.57
C TYR A 89 26.28 22.84 -19.83
N GLY A 90 26.82 23.15 -21.01
CA GLY A 90 28.13 22.68 -21.47
C GLY A 90 28.17 21.24 -22.01
N VAL A 91 27.03 20.55 -22.08
CA VAL A 91 26.89 19.21 -22.69
C VAL A 91 25.97 19.25 -23.92
N ALA A 92 24.81 19.88 -23.79
CA ALA A 92 23.88 20.11 -24.91
C ALA A 92 24.06 21.53 -25.49
N ASP A 93 23.53 21.76 -26.68
CA ASP A 93 23.51 23.08 -27.29
C ASP A 93 22.60 24.03 -26.50
N ASP A 94 23.09 25.25 -26.22
CA ASP A 94 22.36 26.25 -25.44
C ASP A 94 21.02 26.63 -26.10
N GLU A 95 20.96 26.67 -27.43
CA GLU A 95 19.73 26.96 -28.18
C GLU A 95 18.69 25.83 -28.00
N ALA A 96 19.16 24.57 -27.93
CA ALA A 96 18.28 23.44 -27.67
C ALA A 96 17.73 23.45 -26.23
N ILE A 97 18.53 23.86 -25.25
CA ILE A 97 18.08 24.02 -23.86
C ILE A 97 17.03 25.15 -23.77
N GLU A 98 17.31 26.31 -24.34
CA GLU A 98 16.40 27.47 -24.32
C GLU A 98 15.05 27.16 -24.97
N GLU A 99 15.03 26.43 -26.09
CA GLU A 99 13.80 26.02 -26.76
C GLU A 99 12.95 25.10 -25.87
N VAL A 100 13.57 24.11 -25.21
CA VAL A 100 12.85 23.18 -24.31
C VAL A 100 12.34 23.91 -23.07
N VAL A 101 13.13 24.80 -22.48
CA VAL A 101 12.72 25.64 -21.34
C VAL A 101 11.51 26.49 -21.72
N SER A 102 11.56 27.16 -22.88
CA SER A 102 10.44 27.96 -23.38
C SER A 102 9.19 27.10 -23.59
N GLU A 103 9.34 25.86 -24.06
CA GLU A 103 8.23 24.94 -24.21
C GLU A 103 7.60 24.58 -22.85
N MET A 104 8.42 24.22 -21.85
CA MET A 104 7.93 23.86 -20.51
C MET A 104 7.23 25.04 -19.81
N TYR A 105 7.76 26.26 -19.98
CA TYR A 105 7.11 27.48 -19.51
C TYR A 105 5.76 27.74 -20.19
N MET A 106 5.63 27.47 -21.48
CA MET A 106 4.34 27.60 -22.19
C MET A 106 3.31 26.57 -21.72
N GLN A 107 3.74 25.37 -21.33
CA GLN A 107 2.84 24.30 -20.91
C GLN A 107 2.33 24.48 -19.47
N VAL A 108 3.22 24.68 -18.51
CA VAL A 108 2.88 24.70 -17.06
C VAL A 108 3.38 25.97 -16.36
N GLY A 109 4.45 26.58 -16.88
CA GLY A 109 5.11 27.72 -16.25
C GLY A 109 6.39 27.31 -15.52
N ASP A 110 6.79 28.13 -14.55
CA ASP A 110 8.03 28.03 -13.78
C ASP A 110 7.93 27.18 -12.51
N ARG A 111 6.74 26.65 -12.21
CA ARG A 111 6.49 25.93 -10.96
C ARG A 111 6.10 24.49 -11.20
N TRP A 112 7.09 23.64 -11.48
CA TRP A 112 6.86 22.21 -11.64
C TRP A 112 6.97 21.46 -10.31
N ALA A 113 6.24 20.36 -10.17
CA ALA A 113 6.30 19.47 -9.02
C ALA A 113 7.16 18.24 -9.37
N PRO A 114 7.91 17.66 -8.42
CA PRO A 114 8.68 16.45 -8.67
C PRO A 114 7.75 15.24 -8.86
N ILE A 115 8.15 14.34 -9.75
CA ILE A 115 7.54 13.01 -9.90
C ILE A 115 8.18 12.09 -8.86
N HIS A 116 7.36 11.45 -8.03
CA HIS A 116 7.83 10.47 -7.06
C HIS A 116 7.74 9.06 -7.61
N TRP A 117 8.83 8.58 -8.22
CA TRP A 117 8.96 7.21 -8.71
C TRP A 117 8.94 6.15 -7.57
N ASP A 118 9.33 6.55 -6.35
CA ASP A 118 9.59 5.62 -5.24
C ASP A 118 8.41 5.40 -4.28
N ARG A 119 7.29 6.11 -4.43
CA ARG A 119 6.14 5.98 -3.51
C ARG A 119 5.43 4.64 -3.53
N ASP A 120 5.70 3.82 -4.54
CA ASP A 120 5.04 2.54 -4.66
C ASP A 120 5.95 1.36 -4.25
N PHE A 121 7.24 1.56 -3.95
CA PHE A 121 8.13 0.46 -3.54
C PHE A 121 8.91 0.70 -2.25
N GLU A 122 9.13 1.96 -1.84
CA GLU A 122 9.91 2.27 -0.62
C GLU A 122 9.04 2.49 0.64
N ASP A 123 7.72 2.34 0.57
CA ASP A 123 6.81 2.56 1.71
C ASP A 123 6.52 1.27 2.52
N TYR A 124 7.03 0.10 2.11
CA TYR A 124 6.98 -1.09 2.99
C TYR A 124 8.09 -1.00 4.02
N ASP A 125 7.76 -0.43 5.18
CA ASP A 125 8.69 -0.37 6.30
C ASP A 125 8.86 -1.76 6.90
N GLU A 126 9.99 -2.41 6.63
CA GLU A 126 10.34 -3.74 7.17
C GLU A 126 10.27 -3.78 8.71
N ASP A 127 10.53 -2.66 9.41
CA ASP A 127 10.46 -2.59 10.86
C ASP A 127 9.01 -2.67 11.38
N PHE A 128 8.04 -2.25 10.56
CA PHE A 128 6.61 -2.34 10.84
C PHE A 128 5.92 -3.44 10.03
N GLY A 129 6.68 -4.21 9.25
CA GLY A 129 6.17 -5.35 8.49
C GLY A 129 5.73 -6.51 9.38
N VAL A 130 5.01 -7.46 8.79
CA VAL A 130 4.66 -8.72 9.43
C VAL A 130 4.96 -9.88 8.50
N VAL A 131 5.64 -10.89 9.04
CA VAL A 131 5.88 -12.17 8.36
C VAL A 131 4.89 -13.19 8.91
N VAL A 132 4.14 -13.82 8.01
CA VAL A 132 3.16 -14.85 8.35
C VAL A 132 3.48 -16.09 7.54
N ASP A 133 3.97 -17.13 8.21
CA ASP A 133 4.47 -18.34 7.54
C ASP A 133 3.37 -19.37 7.25
N GLU A 134 2.36 -19.44 8.12
CA GLU A 134 1.30 -20.45 8.04
C GLU A 134 -0.10 -19.82 8.03
N PRO A 135 -1.07 -20.42 7.31
CA PRO A 135 -2.37 -19.81 7.07
C PRO A 135 -3.22 -19.62 8.34
N ASP A 136 -3.05 -20.48 9.35
CA ASP A 136 -3.81 -20.41 10.61
C ASP A 136 -3.10 -19.54 11.68
N THR A 137 -1.86 -19.10 11.42
CA THR A 137 -1.07 -18.27 12.35
C THR A 137 -1.80 -17.00 12.80
N PRO A 138 -2.46 -16.21 11.92
CA PRO A 138 -3.20 -15.03 12.34
C PRO A 138 -4.32 -15.34 13.35
N ARG A 139 -5.04 -16.46 13.16
CA ARG A 139 -6.13 -16.88 14.06
C ARG A 139 -5.57 -17.33 15.42
N LEU A 140 -4.47 -18.06 15.43
CA LEU A 140 -3.78 -18.45 16.67
C LEU A 140 -3.21 -17.23 17.42
N ALA A 141 -2.63 -16.28 16.70
CA ALA A 141 -2.14 -15.02 17.26
C ALA A 141 -3.27 -14.18 17.86
N LEU A 142 -4.43 -14.13 17.20
CA LEU A 142 -5.65 -13.51 17.73
C LEU A 142 -6.06 -14.14 19.06
N GLU A 143 -6.21 -15.47 19.13
CA GLU A 143 -6.60 -16.15 20.37
C GLU A 143 -5.61 -15.89 21.51
N ARG A 144 -4.30 -15.88 21.21
CA ARG A 144 -3.27 -15.50 22.19
C ARG A 144 -3.49 -14.08 22.72
N ARG A 145 -3.74 -13.09 21.84
CA ARG A 145 -4.01 -11.69 22.23
C ARG A 145 -5.27 -11.59 23.08
N LEU A 146 -6.33 -12.30 22.72
CA LEU A 146 -7.58 -12.34 23.49
C LEU A 146 -7.36 -12.96 24.90
N ASN A 147 -6.55 -14.01 24.99
CA ASN A 147 -6.19 -14.61 26.29
C ASN A 147 -5.37 -13.64 27.16
N GLN A 148 -4.41 -12.92 26.59
CA GLN A 148 -3.66 -11.87 27.30
C GLN A 148 -4.57 -10.74 27.81
N ILE A 149 -5.59 -10.36 27.03
CA ILE A 149 -6.61 -9.40 27.47
C ILE A 149 -7.41 -9.96 28.66
N THR A 150 -7.74 -11.25 28.65
CA THR A 150 -8.40 -11.91 29.78
C THR A 150 -7.51 -11.90 31.03
N GLU A 151 -6.22 -12.17 30.87
CA GLU A 151 -5.24 -12.09 31.96
C GLU A 151 -5.13 -10.66 32.52
N LEU A 152 -5.08 -9.63 31.66
CA LEU A 152 -5.11 -8.22 32.06
C LEU A 152 -6.36 -7.90 32.91
N LEU A 153 -7.52 -8.43 32.53
CA LEU A 153 -8.78 -8.22 33.26
C LEU A 153 -8.85 -8.96 34.60
N SER A 154 -7.99 -9.97 34.81
CA SER A 154 -7.89 -10.71 36.07
C SER A 154 -7.03 -10.02 37.12
N LEU A 155 -6.33 -8.94 36.76
CA LEU A 155 -5.49 -8.19 37.69
C LEU A 155 -6.34 -7.42 38.72
N ASP A 156 -5.94 -7.53 39.99
CA ASP A 156 -6.50 -6.75 41.09
C ASP A 156 -5.74 -5.44 41.31
N GLY A 157 -6.45 -4.39 41.71
CA GLY A 157 -5.85 -3.10 42.01
C GLY A 157 -6.85 -2.01 42.40
N PRO A 158 -6.40 -0.76 42.53
CA PRO A 158 -7.28 0.38 42.75
C PRO A 158 -8.35 0.49 41.64
N SER A 159 -9.57 0.87 42.00
CA SER A 159 -10.71 0.93 41.07
C SER A 159 -10.44 1.81 39.84
N THR A 160 -9.70 2.89 39.99
CA THR A 160 -9.29 3.78 38.88
C THR A 160 -8.33 3.10 37.91
N ALA A 161 -7.36 2.33 38.41
CA ALA A 161 -6.45 1.55 37.58
C ALA A 161 -7.19 0.42 36.85
N MET A 162 -8.11 -0.27 37.53
CA MET A 162 -8.95 -1.30 36.91
C MET A 162 -9.88 -0.72 35.83
N ALA A 163 -10.43 0.48 36.03
CA ALA A 163 -11.24 1.15 35.01
C ALA A 163 -10.40 1.49 33.76
N LEU A 164 -9.17 1.99 33.95
CA LEU A 164 -8.24 2.24 32.85
C LEU A 164 -7.85 0.94 32.13
N ALA A 165 -7.57 -0.13 32.87
CA ALA A 165 -7.27 -1.44 32.31
C ALA A 165 -8.43 -1.98 31.45
N ARG A 166 -9.69 -1.80 31.86
CA ARG A 166 -10.88 -2.17 31.07
C ARG A 166 -10.97 -1.38 29.76
N MET A 167 -10.67 -0.09 29.77
CA MET A 167 -10.64 0.73 28.54
C MET A 167 -9.57 0.26 27.56
N PHE A 168 -8.37 -0.10 28.06
CA PHE A 168 -7.32 -0.68 27.23
C PHE A 168 -7.64 -2.09 26.74
N ALA A 169 -8.25 -2.93 27.57
CA ALA A 169 -8.72 -4.26 27.19
C ALA A 169 -9.77 -4.19 26.07
N PHE A 170 -10.72 -3.26 26.17
CA PHE A 170 -11.72 -3.01 25.13
C PHE A 170 -11.08 -2.57 23.81
N SER A 171 -10.22 -1.56 23.86
CA SER A 171 -9.50 -1.07 22.68
C SER A 171 -8.60 -2.15 22.07
N GLY A 172 -7.90 -2.90 22.93
CA GLY A 172 -7.04 -4.02 22.56
C GLY A 172 -7.80 -5.16 21.88
N THR A 173 -9.07 -5.37 22.23
CA THR A 173 -9.91 -6.38 21.56
C THR A 173 -10.18 -5.99 20.10
N ILE A 174 -10.43 -4.70 19.83
CA ILE A 174 -10.54 -4.19 18.45
C ILE A 174 -9.19 -4.24 17.73
N THR A 175 -8.10 -3.83 18.39
CA THR A 175 -6.74 -3.93 17.82
C THR A 175 -6.40 -5.37 17.46
N ALA A 176 -6.78 -6.36 18.27
CA ALA A 176 -6.54 -7.77 17.97
C ALA A 176 -7.28 -8.21 16.70
N LEU A 177 -8.52 -7.76 16.48
CA LEU A 177 -9.26 -7.97 15.23
C LEU A 177 -8.57 -7.29 14.04
N GLU A 178 -8.12 -6.05 14.19
CA GLU A 178 -7.41 -5.31 13.14
C GLU A 178 -6.12 -6.03 12.73
N SER A 179 -5.29 -6.44 13.69
CA SER A 179 -4.07 -7.21 13.42
C SER A 179 -4.40 -8.55 12.73
N PHE A 180 -5.42 -9.26 13.19
CA PHE A 180 -5.85 -10.52 12.55
C PHE A 180 -6.19 -10.32 11.07
N LEU A 181 -6.96 -9.29 10.73
CA LEU A 181 -7.35 -9.00 9.35
C LEU A 181 -6.14 -8.65 8.47
N TRP A 182 -5.24 -7.81 8.99
CA TRP A 182 -4.02 -7.42 8.30
C TRP A 182 -3.07 -8.59 8.06
N GLU A 183 -2.78 -9.37 9.10
CA GLU A 183 -1.92 -10.55 9.04
C GLU A 183 -2.49 -11.59 8.05
N THR A 184 -3.81 -11.80 8.09
CA THR A 184 -4.51 -12.71 7.18
C THR A 184 -4.35 -12.26 5.73
N MET A 185 -4.55 -10.97 5.43
CA MET A 185 -4.43 -10.47 4.07
C MET A 185 -2.98 -10.48 3.59
N THR A 186 -2.03 -10.16 4.47
CA THR A 186 -0.59 -10.21 4.18
C THR A 186 -0.17 -11.64 3.80
N TYR A 187 -0.58 -12.65 4.58
CA TYR A 187 -0.34 -14.05 4.25
C TYR A 187 -0.87 -14.41 2.86
N VAL A 188 -2.11 -14.00 2.55
CA VAL A 188 -2.75 -14.34 1.27
C VAL A 188 -2.07 -13.65 0.09
N VAL A 189 -1.70 -12.37 0.22
CA VAL A 189 -0.94 -11.64 -0.80
C VAL A 189 0.42 -12.28 -1.07
N GLU A 190 1.07 -12.80 -0.03
CA GLU A 190 2.38 -13.43 -0.16
C GLU A 190 2.29 -14.82 -0.84
N ASN A 191 1.23 -15.59 -0.53
CA ASN A 191 1.13 -17.01 -0.86
C ASN A 191 0.10 -17.39 -1.94
N ASP A 192 -0.76 -16.47 -2.39
CA ASP A 192 -1.77 -16.75 -3.43
C ASP A 192 -1.73 -15.69 -4.55
N GLU A 193 -1.17 -16.09 -5.70
CA GLU A 193 -1.01 -15.22 -6.88
C GLU A 193 -2.36 -14.80 -7.49
N ASP A 194 -3.41 -15.63 -7.43
CA ASP A 194 -4.74 -15.26 -7.92
C ASP A 194 -5.36 -14.20 -7.01
N ALA A 195 -5.20 -14.33 -5.70
CA ALA A 195 -5.62 -13.31 -4.74
C ALA A 195 -4.87 -11.98 -4.95
N LEU A 196 -3.54 -12.02 -5.14
CA LEU A 196 -2.74 -10.84 -5.49
C LEU A 196 -3.27 -10.18 -6.78
N GLU A 197 -3.47 -10.96 -7.84
CA GLU A 197 -4.04 -10.47 -9.11
C GLU A 197 -5.40 -9.79 -8.89
N LYS A 198 -6.31 -10.40 -8.12
CA LYS A 198 -7.63 -9.80 -7.86
C LYS A 198 -7.51 -8.53 -7.03
N ILE A 199 -6.60 -8.46 -6.05
CA ILE A 199 -6.38 -7.24 -5.27
C ILE A 199 -5.93 -6.10 -6.20
N VAL A 200 -4.89 -6.34 -6.99
CA VAL A 200 -4.33 -5.32 -7.89
C VAL A 200 -5.33 -4.89 -8.97
N THR A 201 -6.13 -5.82 -9.49
CA THR A 201 -7.07 -5.52 -10.59
C THR A 201 -8.45 -5.04 -10.14
N LYS A 202 -8.84 -5.23 -8.87
CA LYS A 202 -10.20 -4.87 -8.38
C LYS A 202 -10.23 -3.80 -7.32
N ILE A 203 -9.16 -3.60 -6.56
CA ILE A 203 -9.13 -2.56 -5.52
C ILE A 203 -8.78 -1.23 -6.17
N ASP A 204 -9.66 -0.24 -6.00
CA ASP A 204 -9.59 1.10 -6.60
C ASP A 204 -8.22 1.79 -6.44
N HIS A 205 -7.52 1.54 -5.33
CA HIS A 205 -6.18 2.10 -5.09
C HIS A 205 -5.15 1.63 -6.14
N PHE A 206 -5.26 0.39 -6.61
CA PHE A 206 -4.36 -0.21 -7.59
C PHE A 206 -4.95 -0.16 -9.00
N SER A 207 -6.21 -0.54 -9.17
CA SER A 207 -6.83 -0.72 -10.48
C SER A 207 -6.99 0.56 -11.30
N LYS A 208 -6.92 1.72 -10.64
CA LYS A 208 -7.01 3.05 -11.26
C LYS A 208 -5.63 3.66 -11.54
N GLN A 209 -4.54 2.97 -11.20
CA GLN A 209 -3.19 3.42 -11.56
C GLN A 209 -2.96 3.19 -13.05
N ASN A 210 -2.32 4.17 -13.70
CA ASN A 210 -1.89 4.03 -15.08
C ASN A 210 -0.43 3.58 -15.09
N LEU A 211 -0.09 2.67 -15.99
CA LEU A 211 1.27 2.10 -16.10
C LEU A 211 1.68 2.05 -17.57
N THR A 212 2.84 2.61 -17.88
CA THR A 212 3.55 2.44 -19.13
C THR A 212 4.16 1.04 -19.24
N LEU A 213 4.51 0.61 -20.45
CA LEU A 213 5.17 -0.69 -20.67
C LEU A 213 6.53 -0.81 -19.99
N GLY A 214 7.26 0.30 -19.78
CA GLY A 214 8.55 0.29 -19.08
C GLY A 214 8.38 0.06 -17.59
N GLU A 215 7.41 0.75 -16.97
CA GLU A 215 7.10 0.63 -15.54
C GLU A 215 6.64 -0.78 -15.16
N ILE A 216 6.08 -1.56 -16.09
CA ILE A 216 5.73 -2.97 -15.83
C ILE A 216 6.95 -3.76 -15.33
N PHE A 217 8.13 -3.57 -15.92
CA PHE A 217 9.34 -4.30 -15.50
C PHE A 217 9.78 -3.94 -14.09
N ILE A 218 9.63 -2.67 -13.70
CA ILE A 218 9.97 -2.18 -12.36
C ILE A 218 8.91 -2.69 -11.38
N LYS A 219 7.63 -2.46 -11.68
CA LYS A 219 6.51 -2.78 -10.80
C LYS A 219 6.30 -4.27 -10.59
N GLN A 220 6.52 -5.09 -11.61
CA GLN A 220 6.38 -6.53 -11.49
C GLN A 220 7.34 -7.11 -10.44
N LYS A 221 8.56 -6.56 -10.33
CA LYS A 221 9.58 -7.08 -9.41
C LYS A 221 9.22 -6.83 -7.94
N GLY A 222 8.56 -5.71 -7.62
CA GLY A 222 8.20 -5.31 -6.25
C GLY A 222 6.71 -5.36 -5.93
N LEU A 223 5.87 -5.96 -6.79
CA LEU A 223 4.41 -5.84 -6.69
C LEU A 223 3.85 -6.31 -5.34
N LYS A 224 4.42 -7.38 -4.77
CA LYS A 224 4.00 -7.88 -3.45
C LYS A 224 4.31 -6.88 -2.35
N ASP A 225 5.51 -6.31 -2.35
CA ASP A 225 5.91 -5.31 -1.35
C ASP A 225 5.07 -4.04 -1.49
N PHE A 226 4.75 -3.63 -2.72
CA PHE A 226 3.82 -2.54 -2.96
C PHE A 226 2.44 -2.79 -2.35
N VAL A 227 1.88 -3.98 -2.60
CA VAL A 227 0.57 -4.32 -2.02
C VAL A 227 0.67 -4.41 -0.50
N LYS A 228 1.75 -4.96 0.06
CA LYS A 228 1.96 -5.04 1.52
C LYS A 228 2.11 -3.67 2.17
N ALA A 229 2.77 -2.70 1.53
CA ALA A 229 2.84 -1.31 2.00
C ALA A 229 1.43 -0.71 2.14
N TYR A 230 0.58 -0.88 1.12
CA TYR A 230 -0.82 -0.45 1.19
C TYR A 230 -1.60 -1.14 2.32
N LEU A 231 -1.36 -2.44 2.55
CA LEU A 231 -1.99 -3.18 3.65
C LEU A 231 -1.53 -2.68 5.02
N GLN A 232 -0.25 -2.34 5.16
CA GLN A 232 0.35 -1.81 6.39
C GLN A 232 -0.26 -0.45 6.77
N ASP A 233 -0.45 0.44 5.80
CA ASP A 233 -1.04 1.77 6.02
C ASP A 233 -2.58 1.78 6.09
N THR A 234 -3.19 0.62 5.87
CA THR A 234 -4.64 0.49 5.92
C THR A 234 -5.14 0.60 7.36
N VAL A 235 -6.13 1.48 7.57
CA VAL A 235 -6.89 1.52 8.83
C VAL A 235 -7.92 0.38 8.83
N TRP A 236 -7.57 -0.74 9.45
CA TRP A 236 -8.31 -2.00 9.35
C TRP A 236 -9.69 -2.01 9.99
N HIS A 237 -10.01 -1.03 10.84
CA HIS A 237 -11.39 -0.82 11.32
C HIS A 237 -12.30 -0.01 10.38
N LYS A 238 -11.81 0.41 9.20
CA LYS A 238 -12.62 1.05 8.14
C LYS A 238 -13.20 0.01 7.20
N TRP A 239 -14.39 -0.48 7.54
CA TRP A 239 -15.03 -1.62 6.87
C TRP A 239 -15.31 -1.39 5.38
N GLU A 240 -15.57 -0.15 4.97
CA GLU A 240 -15.75 0.24 3.57
C GLU A 240 -14.50 0.03 2.72
N LYS A 241 -13.30 0.09 3.33
CA LYS A 241 -12.03 -0.23 2.67
C LYS A 241 -11.69 -1.71 2.76
N VAL A 242 -11.93 -2.33 3.91
CA VAL A 242 -11.54 -3.74 4.17
C VAL A 242 -12.46 -4.74 3.48
N ALA A 243 -13.78 -4.50 3.44
CA ALA A 243 -14.72 -5.44 2.85
C ALA A 243 -14.42 -5.74 1.36
N PRO A 244 -14.10 -4.76 0.49
CA PRO A 244 -13.64 -5.03 -0.87
C PRO A 244 -12.40 -5.93 -0.94
N MET A 245 -11.42 -5.76 -0.05
CA MET A 245 -10.21 -6.61 -0.02
C MET A 245 -10.56 -8.06 0.29
N ILE A 246 -11.49 -8.30 1.23
CA ILE A 246 -11.95 -9.66 1.53
C ILE A 246 -12.76 -10.23 0.36
N VAL A 247 -13.68 -9.46 -0.21
CA VAL A 247 -14.53 -9.92 -1.30
C VAL A 247 -13.73 -10.24 -2.56
N HIS A 248 -12.75 -9.39 -2.90
CA HIS A 248 -11.98 -9.55 -4.13
C HIS A 248 -10.71 -10.38 -3.94
N GLY A 249 -9.91 -10.10 -2.91
CA GLY A 249 -8.68 -10.82 -2.63
C GLY A 249 -8.95 -12.23 -2.12
N LEU A 250 -9.77 -12.37 -1.07
CA LEU A 250 -10.08 -13.69 -0.51
C LEU A 250 -11.17 -14.43 -1.30
N GLN A 251 -11.89 -13.74 -2.19
CA GLN A 251 -12.98 -14.31 -3.00
C GLN A 251 -14.08 -14.98 -2.17
N ILE A 252 -14.34 -14.44 -0.98
CA ILE A 252 -15.38 -14.93 -0.07
C ILE A 252 -16.28 -13.79 0.38
N SER A 253 -17.54 -14.12 0.69
CA SER A 253 -18.42 -13.16 1.36
C SER A 253 -18.00 -13.03 2.83
N PRO A 254 -17.60 -11.83 3.31
CA PRO A 254 -17.16 -11.66 4.69
C PRO A 254 -18.30 -11.93 5.67
N PRO A 255 -18.01 -12.38 6.91
CA PRO A 255 -18.96 -12.30 8.01
C PRO A 255 -19.39 -10.84 8.25
N SER A 256 -20.47 -10.63 9.03
CA SER A 256 -20.99 -9.28 9.23
C SER A 256 -20.07 -8.43 10.11
N PHE A 257 -19.78 -7.20 9.68
CA PHE A 257 -19.08 -6.19 10.48
C PHE A 257 -19.98 -5.39 11.42
N LYS A 258 -21.32 -5.58 11.33
CA LYS A 258 -22.29 -4.80 12.13
C LYS A 258 -22.02 -4.81 13.63
N PRO A 259 -21.61 -5.94 14.26
CA PRO A 259 -21.31 -5.97 15.69
C PRO A 259 -20.19 -5.00 16.11
N PHE A 260 -19.31 -4.60 15.19
CA PHE A 260 -18.13 -3.79 15.50
C PHE A 260 -18.33 -2.28 15.25
N ILE A 261 -19.46 -1.85 14.67
CA ILE A 261 -19.69 -0.43 14.33
C ILE A 261 -19.67 0.47 15.57
N GLU A 262 -20.46 0.14 16.59
CA GLU A 262 -20.49 0.92 17.84
C GLU A 262 -19.21 0.74 18.68
N PRO A 263 -18.65 -0.48 18.82
CA PRO A 263 -17.36 -0.67 19.48
C PRO A 263 -16.21 0.15 18.90
N VAL A 264 -16.11 0.29 17.57
CA VAL A 264 -15.07 1.13 16.94
C VAL A 264 -15.23 2.60 17.31
N LYS A 265 -16.46 3.14 17.34
CA LYS A 265 -16.71 4.51 17.79
C LYS A 265 -16.29 4.70 19.25
N LYS A 266 -16.64 3.75 20.12
CA LYS A 266 -16.26 3.79 21.54
C LYS A 266 -14.74 3.70 21.72
N ARG A 267 -14.06 2.84 20.96
CA ARG A 267 -12.59 2.75 20.91
C ARG A 267 -11.96 4.06 20.44
N HIS A 268 -12.56 4.75 19.48
CA HIS A 268 -12.07 6.07 19.04
C HIS A 268 -12.07 7.08 20.18
N ASP A 269 -13.15 7.14 20.97
CA ASP A 269 -13.24 8.00 22.15
C ASP A 269 -12.22 7.60 23.24
N ILE A 270 -12.04 6.29 23.47
CA ILE A 270 -11.03 5.80 24.42
C ILE A 270 -9.62 6.25 24.03
N VAL A 271 -9.23 6.05 22.77
CA VAL A 271 -7.86 6.29 22.32
C VAL A 271 -7.57 7.76 22.02
N HIS A 272 -8.46 8.45 21.28
CA HIS A 272 -8.19 9.80 20.77
C HIS A 272 -8.76 10.91 21.66
N ARG A 273 -9.66 10.58 22.60
CA ARG A 273 -10.21 11.53 23.57
C ARG A 273 -9.93 11.13 25.02
N SER A 274 -8.93 10.27 25.22
CA SER A 274 -8.48 9.83 26.55
C SER A 274 -9.62 9.30 27.43
N GLY A 275 -10.54 8.51 26.85
CA GLY A 275 -11.67 7.95 27.58
C GLY A 275 -12.84 8.91 27.78
N GLN A 276 -12.99 9.93 26.93
CA GLN A 276 -14.10 10.89 26.99
C GLN A 276 -14.88 10.93 25.68
N THR A 277 -16.19 11.16 25.75
CA THR A 277 -17.01 11.45 24.57
C THR A 277 -16.67 12.83 24.00
N LYS A 278 -17.19 13.16 22.81
CA LYS A 278 -17.11 14.52 22.24
C LYS A 278 -17.63 15.62 23.17
N ASP A 279 -18.55 15.28 24.06
CA ASP A 279 -19.21 16.20 24.98
C ASP A 279 -18.48 16.26 26.35
N GLY A 280 -17.34 15.57 26.48
CA GLY A 280 -16.52 15.53 27.70
C GLY A 280 -16.99 14.52 28.75
N ALA A 281 -18.01 13.70 28.46
CA ALA A 281 -18.50 12.71 29.40
C ALA A 281 -17.54 11.50 29.47
N PRO A 282 -17.26 10.93 30.66
CA PRO A 282 -16.36 9.79 30.77
C PRO A 282 -16.99 8.53 30.15
N ILE A 283 -16.19 7.80 29.38
CA ILE A 283 -16.52 6.48 28.87
C ILE A 283 -16.42 5.47 30.01
N THR A 284 -17.41 4.58 30.11
CA THR A 284 -17.38 3.44 31.01
C THR A 284 -17.42 2.15 30.20
N VAL A 285 -16.64 1.17 30.64
CA VAL A 285 -16.57 -0.17 30.05
C VAL A 285 -16.58 -1.17 31.19
N ASP A 286 -17.45 -2.16 31.11
CA ASP A 286 -17.48 -3.28 32.05
C ASP A 286 -16.91 -4.56 31.45
N ALA A 287 -16.71 -5.57 32.31
CA ALA A 287 -16.09 -6.83 31.90
C ALA A 287 -17.00 -7.67 30.99
N GLU A 288 -18.32 -7.55 31.13
CA GLU A 288 -19.29 -8.29 30.31
C GLU A 288 -19.30 -7.76 28.87
N GLU A 289 -19.27 -6.43 28.72
CA GLU A 289 -19.14 -5.76 27.43
C GLU A 289 -17.88 -6.23 26.68
N ILE A 290 -16.74 -6.28 27.38
CA ILE A 290 -15.48 -6.77 26.77
C ILE A 290 -15.60 -8.24 26.40
N ALA A 291 -16.12 -9.09 27.30
CA ALA A 291 -16.28 -10.51 27.02
C ALA A 291 -17.19 -10.77 25.80
N ASN A 292 -18.28 -10.03 25.66
CA ASN A 292 -19.17 -10.09 24.50
C ASN A 292 -18.46 -9.65 23.22
N LEU A 293 -17.70 -8.55 23.26
CA LEU A 293 -16.91 -8.09 22.12
C LEU A 293 -15.86 -9.13 21.69
N MET A 294 -15.16 -9.74 22.66
CA MET A 294 -14.20 -10.81 22.39
C MET A 294 -14.85 -12.03 21.74
N ALA A 295 -16.07 -12.38 22.16
CA ALA A 295 -16.83 -13.47 21.55
C ALA A 295 -17.22 -13.16 20.10
N GLU A 296 -17.66 -11.93 19.81
CA GLU A 296 -17.95 -11.49 18.44
C GLU A 296 -16.70 -11.50 17.55
N VAL A 297 -15.55 -11.02 18.05
CA VAL A 297 -14.26 -11.07 17.35
C VAL A 297 -13.86 -12.52 17.04
N ARG A 298 -13.97 -13.42 18.01
CA ARG A 298 -13.68 -14.84 17.84
C ARG A 298 -14.60 -15.50 16.81
N ASN A 299 -15.89 -15.22 16.88
CA ASN A 299 -16.87 -15.76 15.93
C ASN A 299 -16.60 -15.28 14.51
N PHE A 300 -16.28 -13.99 14.35
CA PHE A 300 -15.89 -13.42 13.06
C PHE A 300 -14.64 -14.11 12.50
N ALA A 301 -13.56 -14.20 13.29
CA ALA A 301 -12.29 -14.78 12.85
C ALA A 301 -12.42 -16.27 12.49
N ASN A 302 -13.14 -17.05 13.32
CA ASN A 302 -13.39 -18.46 13.03
C ASN A 302 -14.23 -18.65 11.76
N SER A 303 -15.24 -17.81 11.54
CA SER A 303 -16.07 -17.85 10.33
C SER A 303 -15.27 -17.48 9.08
N LEU A 304 -14.42 -16.45 9.17
CA LEU A 304 -13.54 -16.06 8.07
C LEU A 304 -12.55 -17.18 7.73
N ASN A 305 -11.88 -17.72 8.75
CA ASN A 305 -10.89 -18.79 8.59
C ASN A 305 -11.50 -20.06 8.01
N ALA A 306 -12.69 -20.46 8.44
CA ALA A 306 -13.40 -21.60 7.87
C ALA A 306 -13.67 -21.40 6.37
N LYS A 307 -14.17 -20.22 5.97
CA LYS A 307 -14.41 -19.89 4.55
C LYS A 307 -13.12 -19.88 3.74
N MET A 308 -12.02 -19.37 4.29
CA MET A 308 -10.71 -19.44 3.65
C MET A 308 -10.24 -20.88 3.47
N ALA A 309 -10.38 -21.72 4.49
CA ALA A 309 -10.02 -23.13 4.39
C ALA A 309 -10.81 -23.88 3.31
N GLU A 310 -12.07 -23.54 3.12
CA GLU A 310 -12.87 -24.07 2.02
C GLU A 310 -12.37 -23.62 0.63
N ARG A 311 -11.87 -22.38 0.50
CA ARG A 311 -11.40 -21.80 -0.77
C ARG A 311 -9.97 -22.18 -1.11
N PHE A 312 -9.07 -22.22 -0.13
CA PHE A 312 -7.63 -22.34 -0.34
C PHE A 312 -7.09 -23.73 0.02
N PHE A 313 -7.68 -24.42 1.01
CA PHE A 313 -7.06 -25.60 1.63
C PHE A 313 -7.82 -26.92 1.42
N LYS A 314 -8.88 -26.95 0.59
CA LYS A 314 -9.55 -28.20 0.19
C LYS A 314 -8.78 -29.03 -0.85
N GLY A 315 -7.70 -28.51 -1.44
CA GLY A 315 -6.91 -29.19 -2.48
C GLY A 315 -5.86 -30.19 -1.99
N GLU A 316 -5.38 -30.10 -0.75
CA GLU A 316 -4.27 -30.94 -0.26
C GLU A 316 -4.70 -32.34 0.23
N SER A 317 -5.99 -32.57 0.44
CA SER A 317 -6.52 -33.89 0.83
C SER A 317 -6.78 -34.84 -0.36
N GLY A 318 -6.49 -34.40 -1.60
CA GLY A 318 -6.72 -35.15 -2.83
C GLY A 318 -5.49 -35.74 -3.52
N SER A 319 -4.27 -35.53 -2.98
CA SER A 319 -3.06 -36.18 -3.50
C SER A 319 -3.06 -37.65 -3.10
N GLU A 320 -3.13 -38.53 -4.10
CA GLU A 320 -3.09 -39.99 -4.01
C GLU A 320 -2.18 -40.50 -2.89
N VAL A 321 -2.76 -41.26 -1.97
CA VAL A 321 -2.03 -42.23 -1.17
C VAL A 321 -1.44 -43.23 -2.15
N ALA A 322 -0.17 -43.04 -2.53
CA ALA A 322 0.58 -44.04 -3.25
C ALA A 322 0.52 -45.36 -2.45
N ALA A 323 -0.12 -46.36 -3.06
CA ALA A 323 -0.28 -47.68 -2.48
C ALA A 323 1.09 -48.23 -2.01
N PRO A 324 1.16 -48.93 -0.88
CA PRO A 324 2.43 -49.46 -0.39
C PRO A 324 2.94 -50.50 -1.39
N VAL A 325 4.17 -50.28 -1.87
CA VAL A 325 4.94 -51.22 -2.69
C VAL A 325 4.98 -52.56 -1.96
N GLN A 326 4.36 -53.58 -2.56
CA GLN A 326 4.50 -54.96 -2.09
C GLN A 326 5.93 -55.42 -2.35
N ILE A 327 6.72 -55.50 -1.28
CA ILE A 327 7.98 -56.22 -1.28
C ILE A 327 7.63 -57.70 -1.34
N THR A 328 7.78 -58.30 -2.52
CA THR A 328 7.80 -59.74 -2.68
C THR A 328 9.12 -60.26 -2.11
N ASN A 329 9.05 -60.91 -0.96
CA ASN A 329 10.17 -61.69 -0.43
C ASN A 329 10.35 -62.92 -1.32
N GLY A 330 11.30 -62.84 -2.26
CA GLY A 330 11.88 -64.03 -2.88
C GLY A 330 12.71 -64.77 -1.82
N SER A 331 12.34 -66.02 -1.55
CA SER A 331 13.18 -67.00 -0.86
C SER A 331 13.36 -68.20 -1.80
N ASN A 332 14.60 -68.69 -1.83
CA ASN A 332 15.13 -69.85 -2.56
C ASN A 332 14.16 -71.02 -2.79
#